data_AF-A0A382D6T9-F1
#
_entry.id   AF-A0A382D6T9-F1
#
_cell.length_a   1.000
_cell.length_b   1.000
_cell.length_c   1.000
_cell.angle_alpha   90.00
_cell.angle_beta   90.00
_cell.angle_gamma   90.00
#
_symmetry.space_group_name_H-M   'P 1'
#
loop_
_entity.id
_entity.type
_entity.pdbx_description
1 polymer ?
#
loop_
_entity_poly.entity_id
_entity_poly.type
_entity_poly.pdbx_seq_one_letter_code
_entity_poly.pdbx_strand_id
1 'polypeptide(L)'
;MPGSAYRRILLKISGEVLAGEQQFGIDPAMASRLASEIQSIHKLNVRIGLIIGAGNIFRGMEAAAKGMERVTGDYLGMLATIMNAISLQDALENIGVETRTLSAITVSQISEPYIRRRALRHLDKNRVVIVAGGTGNPYFTTDTAAALRATELKAEVLLKGTKVDG
;
A
#
# COMPACT_ATOMS: atom_id res chain seq x y z
N MET A 1 0.72 5.45 -29.27
CA MET A 1 0.33 4.39 -28.33
C MET A 1 -1.10 4.67 -27.90
N PRO A 2 -2.01 3.69 -27.85
CA PRO A 2 -3.33 3.92 -27.28
C PRO A 2 -3.17 4.45 -25.84
N GLY A 3 -3.92 5.49 -25.48
CA GLY A 3 -3.85 6.09 -24.15
C GLY A 3 -4.28 5.10 -23.07
N SER A 4 -3.81 5.31 -21.84
CA SER A 4 -4.30 4.54 -20.68
C SER A 4 -5.82 4.66 -20.57
N ALA A 5 -6.51 3.54 -20.30
CA ALA A 5 -7.95 3.51 -20.04
C ALA A 5 -8.35 4.30 -18.78
N TYR A 6 -7.41 4.45 -17.84
CA TYR A 6 -7.63 5.14 -16.57
C TYR A 6 -6.57 6.20 -16.31
N ARG A 7 -6.96 7.37 -15.79
CA ARG A 7 -6.06 8.46 -15.41
C ARG A 7 -5.65 8.39 -13.95
N ARG A 8 -6.45 7.74 -13.11
CA ARG A 8 -6.17 7.57 -11.69
C ARG A 8 -6.65 6.21 -11.22
N ILE A 9 -5.76 5.46 -10.60
CA ILE A 9 -6.04 4.11 -10.11
C ILE A 9 -5.71 4.02 -8.62
N LEU A 10 -6.36 3.07 -7.94
CA LEU A 10 -5.87 2.56 -6.67
C LEU A 10 -5.43 1.11 -6.86
N LEU A 11 -4.17 0.81 -6.57
CA LEU A 11 -3.62 -0.54 -6.53
C LEU A 11 -3.71 -1.06 -5.10
N LYS A 12 -4.38 -2.20 -4.88
CA LYS A 12 -4.29 -2.95 -3.63
C LYS A 12 -3.41 -4.17 -3.85
N ILE A 13 -2.32 -4.24 -3.10
CA ILE A 13 -1.30 -5.28 -3.23
C ILE A 13 -1.24 -6.08 -1.93
N SER A 14 -1.08 -7.40 -2.02
CA SER A 14 -0.81 -8.22 -0.84
C SER A 14 0.60 -7.95 -0.31
N GLY A 15 0.76 -7.89 1.02
CA GLY A 15 2.10 -7.80 1.62
C GLY A 15 2.97 -9.03 1.31
N GLU A 16 2.35 -10.19 1.05
CA GLU A 16 3.04 -11.42 0.68
C GLU A 16 3.94 -11.28 -0.56
N VAL A 17 3.62 -10.34 -1.46
CA VAL A 17 4.44 -10.08 -2.65
C VAL A 17 5.85 -9.63 -2.27
N LEU A 18 6.00 -8.97 -1.12
CA LEU A 18 7.30 -8.51 -0.63
C LEU A 18 8.13 -9.60 0.04
N ALA A 19 7.56 -10.76 0.39
CA ALA A 19 8.33 -11.82 1.05
C ALA A 19 9.20 -12.63 0.07
N GLY A 20 8.85 -12.63 -1.23
CA GLY A 20 9.56 -13.41 -2.24
C GLY A 20 9.46 -14.91 -1.98
N GLU A 21 10.59 -15.61 -2.07
CA GLU A 21 10.69 -17.02 -1.70
C GLU A 21 10.71 -17.23 -0.18
N GLN A 22 10.94 -16.16 0.60
CA GLN A 22 10.87 -16.21 2.04
C GLN A 22 9.40 -16.25 2.48
N GLN A 23 9.11 -16.96 3.57
CA GLN A 23 7.75 -17.01 4.12
C GLN A 23 7.41 -15.78 4.99
N PHE A 24 8.43 -14.99 5.35
CA PHE A 24 8.32 -13.87 6.29
C PHE A 24 9.32 -12.77 5.95
N GLY A 25 8.96 -11.52 6.23
CA GLY A 25 9.83 -10.36 6.11
C GLY A 25 9.66 -9.59 4.80
N ILE A 26 10.69 -8.82 4.44
CA ILE A 26 10.72 -7.98 3.24
C ILE A 26 12.00 -8.33 2.47
N ASP A 27 11.84 -8.86 1.27
CA ASP A 27 12.91 -9.09 0.31
C ASP A 27 13.13 -7.82 -0.55
N PRO A 28 14.30 -7.17 -0.45
CA PRO A 28 14.62 -5.98 -1.25
C PRO A 28 14.53 -6.20 -2.77
N ALA A 29 14.82 -7.41 -3.25
CA ALA A 29 14.71 -7.74 -4.67
C ALA A 29 13.25 -7.72 -5.14
N MET A 30 12.34 -8.23 -4.31
CA MET A 30 10.90 -8.18 -4.59
C MET A 30 10.33 -6.78 -4.50
N ALA A 31 10.77 -5.97 -3.54
CA ALA A 31 10.41 -4.56 -3.46
C ALA A 31 10.87 -3.81 -4.74
N SER A 32 12.09 -4.08 -5.21
CA SER A 32 12.65 -3.48 -6.43
C SER A 32 11.92 -3.92 -7.71
N ARG A 33 11.53 -5.20 -7.79
CA ARG A 33 10.70 -5.72 -8.87
C ARG A 33 9.34 -5.05 -8.90
N LEU A 34 8.67 -4.97 -7.76
CA LEU A 34 7.37 -4.31 -7.63
C LEU A 34 7.45 -2.82 -7.97
N ALA A 35 8.50 -2.13 -7.52
CA ALA A 35 8.75 -0.74 -7.86
C ALA A 35 8.89 -0.56 -9.38
N SER A 36 9.59 -1.47 -10.07
CA SER A 36 9.76 -1.44 -11.53
C SER A 36 8.44 -1.63 -12.28
N GLU A 37 7.56 -2.54 -11.80
CA GLU A 37 6.21 -2.71 -12.34
C GLU A 37 5.36 -1.45 -12.16
N ILE A 38 5.39 -0.84 -10.97
CA ILE A 38 4.69 0.43 -10.70
C ILE A 38 5.25 1.56 -11.56
N GLN A 39 6.58 1.63 -11.76
CA GLN A 39 7.22 2.62 -12.63
C GLN A 39 6.73 2.50 -14.08
N SER A 40 6.50 1.27 -14.57
CA SER A 40 5.97 1.07 -15.93
C SER A 40 4.60 1.73 -16.12
N ILE A 41 3.74 1.69 -15.10
CA ILE A 41 2.42 2.35 -15.07
C ILE A 41 2.60 3.86 -14.91
N HIS A 42 3.50 4.29 -14.04
CA HIS A 42 3.78 5.72 -13.78
C HIS A 42 4.25 6.44 -15.05
N LYS A 43 5.07 5.78 -15.88
CA LYS A 43 5.53 6.27 -17.19
C LYS A 43 4.39 6.51 -18.19
N LEU A 44 3.21 5.92 -17.98
CA LEU A 44 2.00 6.17 -18.76
C LEU A 44 1.25 7.44 -18.29
N ASN A 45 1.82 8.21 -17.36
CA ASN A 45 1.24 9.42 -16.76
C ASN A 45 -0.08 9.14 -16.01
N VAL A 46 -0.20 7.94 -15.43
CA VAL A 46 -1.31 7.53 -14.57
C VAL A 46 -1.00 7.92 -13.13
N ARG A 47 -1.98 8.51 -12.43
CA ARG A 47 -1.86 8.85 -11.01
C ARG A 47 -2.14 7.60 -10.16
N ILE A 48 -1.15 7.19 -9.36
CA ILE A 48 -1.20 5.90 -8.66
C ILE A 48 -1.35 6.14 -7.15
N GLY A 49 -2.48 5.70 -6.61
CA GLY A 49 -2.62 5.41 -5.18
C GLY A 49 -2.36 3.93 -4.92
N LEU A 50 -1.77 3.59 -3.77
CA LEU A 50 -1.40 2.23 -3.42
C LEU A 50 -1.80 1.91 -1.99
N ILE A 51 -2.32 0.71 -1.75
CA ILE A 51 -2.45 0.10 -0.43
C ILE A 51 -1.73 -1.23 -0.44
N ILE A 52 -0.87 -1.45 0.55
CA ILE A 52 -0.15 -2.71 0.72
C ILE A 52 -0.61 -3.42 2.00
N GLY A 53 -0.86 -4.73 1.87
CA GLY A 53 -1.16 -5.61 3.00
C GLY A 53 0.05 -5.87 3.89
N ALA A 54 -0.15 -6.62 4.97
CA ALA A 54 0.89 -6.95 5.96
C ALA A 54 1.15 -8.46 6.12
N GLY A 55 0.57 -9.32 5.27
CA GLY A 55 0.60 -10.78 5.47
C GLY A 55 1.99 -11.44 5.45
N ASN A 56 3.02 -10.72 5.00
CA ASN A 56 4.43 -11.11 5.07
C ASN A 56 5.08 -10.86 6.44
N ILE A 57 4.54 -9.98 7.28
CA ILE A 57 5.10 -9.62 8.60
C ILE A 57 4.14 -10.01 9.71
N PHE A 58 2.83 -9.82 9.51
CA PHE A 58 1.86 -10.08 10.56
C PHE A 58 0.53 -10.58 9.99
N ARG A 59 0.03 -11.67 10.56
CA ARG A 59 -1.28 -12.27 10.26
C ARG A 59 -2.14 -12.25 11.52
N GLY A 60 -3.01 -11.24 11.62
CA GLY A 60 -3.83 -11.03 12.83
C GLY A 60 -4.73 -12.20 13.20
N MET A 61 -5.26 -12.95 12.23
CA MET A 61 -6.08 -14.14 12.52
C MET A 61 -5.27 -15.26 13.17
N GLU A 62 -4.02 -15.47 12.75
CA GLU A 62 -3.14 -16.48 13.35
C GLU A 62 -2.70 -16.08 14.76
N ALA A 63 -2.46 -14.79 14.98
CA ALA A 63 -2.13 -14.27 16.31
C ALA A 63 -3.33 -14.39 17.27
N ALA A 64 -4.54 -14.06 16.81
CA ALA A 64 -5.77 -14.20 17.59
C ALA A 64 -6.04 -15.66 17.97
N ALA A 65 -5.81 -16.61 17.06
CA ALA A 65 -5.91 -18.04 17.33
C ALA A 65 -4.92 -18.53 18.41
N LYS A 66 -3.83 -17.78 18.65
CA LYS A 66 -2.82 -18.05 19.70
C LYS A 66 -3.05 -17.26 20.99
N GLY A 67 -4.23 -16.65 21.17
CA GLY A 67 -4.61 -15.96 22.40
C GLY A 67 -4.31 -14.45 22.43
N MET A 68 -3.88 -13.86 21.31
CA MET A 68 -3.73 -12.41 21.22
C MET A 68 -5.09 -11.72 21.13
N GLU A 69 -5.27 -10.64 21.89
CA GLU A 69 -6.45 -9.79 21.77
C GLU A 69 -6.53 -9.18 20.36
N ARG A 70 -7.73 -9.20 19.78
CA ARG A 70 -7.94 -8.89 18.36
C ARG A 70 -7.53 -7.46 17.99
N VAL A 71 -7.89 -6.47 18.80
CA VAL A 71 -7.53 -5.06 18.59
C VAL A 71 -6.02 -4.89 18.56
N THR A 72 -5.31 -5.54 19.49
CA THR A 72 -3.85 -5.54 19.55
C THR A 72 -3.24 -6.13 18.28
N GLY A 73 -3.75 -7.27 17.82
CA GLY A 73 -3.33 -7.88 16.56
C GLY A 73 -3.56 -6.97 15.35
N ASP A 74 -4.71 -6.31 15.26
CA ASP A 74 -5.00 -5.40 14.15
C ASP A 74 -4.07 -4.18 14.15
N TYR A 75 -3.68 -3.64 15.31
CA TYR A 75 -2.66 -2.57 15.39
C TYR A 75 -1.27 -3.04 14.95
N LEU A 76 -0.85 -4.25 15.33
CA LEU A 76 0.40 -4.83 14.82
C LEU A 76 0.35 -5.01 13.29
N GLY A 77 -0.79 -5.45 12.76
CA GLY A 77 -1.04 -5.50 11.32
C GLY A 77 -0.93 -4.12 10.65
N MET A 78 -1.51 -3.08 11.25
CA MET A 78 -1.41 -1.71 10.75
C MET A 78 0.05 -1.21 10.74
N LEU A 79 0.82 -1.44 11.80
CA LEU A 79 2.24 -1.09 11.86
C LEU A 79 3.04 -1.86 10.80
N ALA A 80 2.76 -3.14 10.60
CA ALA A 80 3.37 -3.94 9.54
C ALA A 80 3.08 -3.41 8.13
N THR A 81 1.89 -2.85 7.87
CA THR A 81 1.64 -2.17 6.58
C THR A 81 2.49 -0.91 6.40
N ILE A 82 2.82 -0.21 7.48
CA ILE A 82 3.71 0.98 7.44
C ILE A 82 5.12 0.54 7.11
N MET A 83 5.61 -0.54 7.71
CA MET A 83 6.91 -1.14 7.37
C MET A 83 7.01 -1.48 5.87
N ASN A 84 6.00 -2.16 5.34
CA ASN A 84 5.95 -2.47 3.90
C ASN A 84 5.89 -1.22 3.03
N ALA A 85 5.13 -0.20 3.44
CA ALA A 85 5.00 1.03 2.68
C ALA A 85 6.31 1.81 2.57
N ILE A 86 7.08 1.92 3.67
CA ILE A 86 8.36 2.64 3.66
C ILE A 86 9.42 1.90 2.86
N SER A 87 9.42 0.56 2.89
CA SER A 87 10.33 -0.24 2.07
C SER A 87 10.00 -0.12 0.57
N LEU A 88 8.72 -0.09 0.21
CA LEU A 88 8.32 0.13 -1.18
C LEU A 88 8.58 1.56 -1.63
N GLN A 89 8.41 2.55 -0.75
CA GLN A 89 8.77 3.94 -1.03
C GLN A 89 10.26 4.05 -1.36
N ASP A 90 11.14 3.47 -0.53
CA ASP A 90 12.58 3.46 -0.78
C ASP A 90 12.92 2.84 -2.15
N ALA A 91 12.35 1.68 -2.46
CA ALA A 91 12.54 1.02 -3.75
C ALA A 91 12.07 1.88 -4.94
N LEU A 92 10.95 2.60 -4.81
CA LEU A 92 10.45 3.52 -5.84
C LEU A 92 11.33 4.76 -5.99
N GLU A 93 11.77 5.35 -4.88
CA GLU A 93 12.61 6.55 -4.88
C GLU A 93 14.01 6.23 -5.45
N ASN A 94 14.55 5.03 -5.20
CA ASN A 94 15.82 4.55 -5.78
C ASN A 94 15.79 4.44 -7.32
N ILE A 95 14.60 4.28 -7.92
CA ILE A 95 14.42 4.28 -9.38
C ILE A 95 13.81 5.60 -9.91
N GLY A 96 13.87 6.67 -9.11
CA GLY A 96 13.47 8.03 -9.51
C GLY A 96 11.97 8.29 -9.54
N VAL A 97 11.15 7.45 -8.89
CA VAL A 97 9.70 7.66 -8.77
C VAL A 97 9.39 8.36 -7.46
N GLU A 98 9.10 9.67 -7.51
CA GLU A 98 8.70 10.43 -6.33
C GLU A 98 7.48 9.80 -5.65
N THR A 99 7.64 9.41 -4.38
CA THR A 99 6.64 8.62 -3.66
C THR A 99 6.40 9.20 -2.26
N ARG A 100 5.15 9.15 -1.78
CA ARG A 100 4.81 9.59 -0.42
C ARG A 100 3.99 8.55 0.31
N THR A 101 4.54 8.08 1.43
CA THR A 101 3.83 7.24 2.39
C THR A 101 2.99 8.10 3.33
N LEU A 102 1.69 7.85 3.30
CA LEU A 102 0.69 8.42 4.20
C LEU A 102 0.18 7.32 5.11
N SER A 103 -0.06 7.61 6.38
CA SER A 103 -0.56 6.63 7.34
C SER A 103 -1.88 7.05 7.98
N ALA A 104 -2.81 6.10 8.12
CA ALA A 104 -4.05 6.30 8.87
C ALA A 104 -3.83 6.36 10.40
N ILE A 105 -2.70 5.82 10.89
CA ILE A 105 -2.24 5.98 12.27
C ILE A 105 -1.02 6.91 12.31
N THR A 106 -0.97 7.83 13.28
CA THR A 106 0.10 8.84 13.33
C THR A 106 1.44 8.22 13.72
N VAL A 107 2.40 8.24 12.80
CA VAL A 107 3.79 7.82 13.02
C VAL A 107 4.73 8.89 12.44
N SER A 108 4.81 10.03 13.13
CA SER A 108 5.26 11.32 12.59
C SER A 108 6.72 11.38 12.09
N GLN A 109 7.58 10.46 12.53
CA GLN A 109 8.99 10.42 12.08
C GLN A 109 9.19 9.57 10.82
N ILE A 110 8.20 8.75 10.45
CA ILE A 110 8.34 7.70 9.44
C ILE A 110 7.39 7.96 8.26
N SER A 111 6.20 8.51 8.52
CA SER A 111 5.17 8.72 7.51
C SER A 111 4.38 10.01 7.78
N GLU A 112 3.88 10.63 6.70
CA GLU A 112 2.95 11.74 6.85
C GLU A 112 1.59 11.21 7.32
N PRO A 113 0.83 11.95 8.14
CA PRO A 113 -0.54 11.59 8.44
C PRO A 113 -1.41 11.61 7.17
N TYR A 114 -2.31 10.65 7.02
CA TYR A 114 -3.27 10.64 5.93
C TYR A 114 -4.23 11.81 6.07
N ILE A 115 -4.12 12.76 5.13
CA ILE A 115 -5.06 13.85 4.96
C ILE A 115 -5.49 13.82 3.50
N ARG A 116 -6.78 13.59 3.25
CA ARG A 116 -7.32 13.44 1.89
C ARG A 116 -6.86 14.53 0.92
N ARG A 117 -6.94 15.80 1.32
CA ARG A 117 -6.52 16.93 0.47
C ARG A 117 -5.03 16.89 0.14
N ARG A 118 -4.19 16.41 1.06
CA ARG A 118 -2.75 16.26 0.86
C ARG A 118 -2.44 15.10 -0.08
N ALA A 119 -3.11 13.97 0.10
CA ALA A 119 -2.98 12.82 -0.80
C ALA A 119 -3.34 13.20 -2.25
N LEU A 120 -4.46 13.90 -2.45
CA LEU A 120 -4.85 14.41 -3.76
C LEU A 120 -3.80 15.37 -4.34
N ARG A 121 -3.22 16.25 -3.53
CA ARG A 121 -2.17 17.19 -3.97
C ARG A 121 -0.89 16.47 -4.42
N HIS A 122 -0.50 15.38 -3.75
CA HIS A 122 0.63 14.55 -4.18
C HIS A 122 0.32 13.85 -5.52
N LEU A 123 -0.88 13.28 -5.67
CA LEU A 123 -1.32 12.68 -6.93
C LEU A 123 -1.36 13.70 -8.09
N ASP A 124 -1.79 14.93 -7.82
CA ASP A 124 -1.82 16.00 -8.83
C ASP A 124 -0.40 16.44 -9.27
N LYS A 125 0.60 16.23 -8.41
CA LYS A 125 2.03 16.42 -8.72
C LYS A 125 2.67 15.19 -9.37
N ASN A 126 1.87 14.21 -9.79
CA ASN A 126 2.33 12.94 -10.36
C ASN A 126 3.25 12.12 -9.44
N ARG A 127 3.03 12.21 -8.12
CA ARG A 127 3.70 11.35 -7.13
C ARG A 127 2.89 10.08 -6.91
N VAL A 128 3.57 8.98 -6.65
CA VAL A 128 2.92 7.77 -6.13
C VAL A 128 2.54 8.02 -4.66
N VAL A 129 1.31 7.67 -4.28
CA VAL A 129 0.84 7.80 -2.89
C VAL A 129 0.58 6.42 -2.32
N ILE A 130 1.34 6.02 -1.30
CA ILE A 130 1.11 4.78 -0.56
C ILE A 130 0.32 5.13 0.70
N VAL A 131 -0.86 4.54 0.90
CA VAL A 131 -1.64 4.68 2.12
C VAL A 131 -1.51 3.43 2.97
N ALA A 132 -0.85 3.58 4.12
CA ALA A 132 -0.62 2.54 5.12
C ALA A 132 -1.52 2.76 6.35
N GLY A 133 -1.46 1.83 7.31
CA GLY A 133 -2.29 1.82 8.51
C GLY A 133 -3.75 1.46 8.25
N GLY A 134 -4.08 0.95 7.05
CA GLY A 134 -5.44 0.55 6.68
C GLY A 134 -6.47 1.69 6.84
N THR A 135 -7.56 1.41 7.54
CA THR A 135 -8.57 2.42 7.90
C THR A 135 -8.19 3.21 9.15
N GLY A 136 -7.15 2.79 9.89
CA GLY A 136 -6.81 3.28 11.22
C GLY A 136 -7.63 2.64 12.35
N ASN A 137 -8.56 1.74 12.01
CA ASN A 137 -9.48 1.12 12.96
C ASN A 137 -9.31 -0.40 12.97
N PRO A 138 -9.31 -1.04 14.16
CA PRO A 138 -9.43 -2.50 14.29
C PRO A 138 -10.69 -3.05 13.63
N TYR A 139 -10.74 -4.38 13.44
CA TYR A 139 -11.81 -5.14 12.80
C TYR A 139 -11.97 -4.93 11.29
N PHE A 140 -11.20 -4.03 10.68
CA PHE A 140 -11.23 -3.78 9.23
C PHE A 140 -10.07 -4.45 8.50
N THR A 141 -10.33 -4.84 7.26
CA THR A 141 -9.33 -5.42 6.35
C THR A 141 -8.68 -4.34 5.48
N THR A 142 -7.53 -4.68 4.89
CA THR A 142 -6.90 -3.81 3.89
C THR A 142 -7.71 -3.67 2.61
N ASP A 143 -8.59 -4.62 2.30
CA ASP A 143 -9.54 -4.52 1.19
C ASP A 143 -10.60 -3.43 1.49
N THR A 144 -11.06 -3.32 2.74
CA THR A 144 -11.97 -2.23 3.16
C THR A 144 -11.29 -0.88 3.07
N ALA A 145 -10.04 -0.81 3.54
CA ALA A 145 -9.23 0.40 3.37
C ALA A 145 -9.07 0.78 1.90
N ALA A 146 -8.88 -0.21 1.01
CA ALA A 146 -8.74 0.04 -0.42
C ALA A 146 -10.01 0.60 -1.05
N ALA A 147 -11.18 0.05 -0.73
CA ALA A 147 -12.45 0.61 -1.18
C ALA A 147 -12.65 2.06 -0.69
N LEU A 148 -12.36 2.31 0.59
CA LEU A 148 -12.43 3.65 1.19
C LEU A 148 -11.49 4.64 0.48
N ARG A 149 -10.20 4.31 0.37
CA ARG A 149 -9.20 5.22 -0.22
C ARG A 149 -9.40 5.41 -1.72
N ALA A 150 -9.85 4.39 -2.46
CA ALA A 150 -10.20 4.55 -3.88
C ALA A 150 -11.26 5.65 -4.05
N THR A 151 -12.31 5.60 -3.22
CA THR A 151 -13.39 6.60 -3.22
C THR A 151 -12.87 7.99 -2.84
N GLU A 152 -12.12 8.10 -1.74
CA GLU A 152 -11.61 9.40 -1.28
C GLU A 152 -10.64 10.04 -2.27
N LEU A 153 -9.76 9.23 -2.88
CA LEU A 153 -8.77 9.67 -3.87
C LEU A 153 -9.38 9.82 -5.27
N LYS A 154 -10.67 9.53 -5.46
CA LYS A 154 -11.36 9.59 -6.75
C LYS A 154 -10.65 8.73 -7.81
N ALA A 155 -10.22 7.54 -7.43
CA ALA A 155 -9.71 6.57 -8.40
C ALA A 155 -10.85 6.15 -9.34
N GLU A 156 -10.54 6.04 -10.63
CA GLU A 156 -11.48 5.58 -11.65
C GLU A 156 -11.65 4.05 -11.58
N VAL A 157 -10.68 3.34 -11.00
CA VAL A 157 -10.74 1.90 -10.73
C VAL A 157 -9.92 1.52 -9.50
N LEU A 158 -10.40 0.51 -8.76
CA LEU A 158 -9.66 -0.21 -7.73
C LEU A 158 -9.19 -1.55 -8.31
N LEU A 159 -7.89 -1.74 -8.44
CA LEU A 159 -7.28 -2.96 -8.94
C LEU A 159 -6.71 -3.75 -7.76
N LYS A 160 -7.27 -4.93 -7.48
CA LYS A 160 -6.80 -5.83 -6.42
C LYS A 160 -5.87 -6.87 -7.03
N GLY A 161 -4.58 -6.78 -6.74
CA GLY A 161 -3.61 -7.81 -7.09
C GLY A 161 -3.82 -9.05 -6.20
N THR A 162 -4.05 -10.20 -6.83
CA THR A 162 -4.18 -11.49 -6.14
C THR A 162 -3.24 -12.52 -6.76
N LYS A 163 -3.14 -13.71 -6.15
CA LYS A 163 -2.38 -14.85 -6.67
C LYS A 163 -3.21 -15.76 -7.59
N VAL A 164 -4.47 -15.41 -7.85
CA VAL A 164 -5.39 -16.13 -8.75
C VAL A 164 -5.82 -15.20 -9.88
N ASP A 165 -6.24 -15.77 -11.01
CA ASP A 165 -6.53 -15.00 -12.23
C ASP A 165 -7.76 -14.08 -12.14
N GLY A 166 -8.64 -14.29 -11.14
CA GLY A 166 -9.84 -13.47 -10.89
C GLY A 166 -10.70 -13.99 -9.77
#